data_AF-A0A4R0PY67-F1
#
_entry.id   AF-A0A4R0PY67-F1
#
_cell.length_a   1.000
_cell.length_b   1.000
_cell.length_c   1.000
_cell.angle_alpha   90.00
_cell.angle_beta   90.00
_cell.angle_gamma   90.00
#
_symmetry.space_group_name_H-M   'P 1'
#
loop_
_entity.id
_entity.type
_entity.pdbx_description
1 polymer ?
#
loop_
_entity_poly.entity_id
_entity_poly.type
_entity_poly.pdbx_seq_one_letter_code
_entity_poly.pdbx_strand_id
1 'polypeptide(L)' 'MLDIGITLRRYRDKYNYTQQYVADLIGISRVAYRKWENNEVDLAMSQLIKIAELYEVPIHETII' A
#
# COMPACT_ATOMS: atom_id res chain seq x y z
N MET A 1 6.30 -6.87 -14.99
CA MET A 1 6.07 -7.51 -13.68
C MET A 1 5.46 -6.43 -12.82
N LEU A 2 4.19 -6.60 -12.45
CA LEU A 2 3.42 -5.67 -11.64
C LEU A 2 3.93 -5.82 -10.20
N ASP A 3 4.67 -4.84 -9.69
CA ASP A 3 5.26 -4.88 -8.36
C ASP A 3 4.48 -3.93 -7.44
N ILE A 4 3.44 -4.49 -6.82
CA ILE A 4 2.56 -3.78 -5.89
C ILE A 4 3.37 -3.15 -4.73
N GLY A 5 4.43 -3.82 -4.27
CA GLY A 5 5.29 -3.31 -3.22
C GLY A 5 6.01 -2.01 -3.60
N ILE A 6 6.52 -1.94 -4.84
CA ILE A 6 7.11 -0.72 -5.41
C ILE A 6 6.06 0.39 -5.52
N THR A 7 4.85 0.07 -5.98
CA THR A 7 3.78 1.07 -6.16
C THR A 7 3.32 1.65 -4.82
N LEU A 8 3.15 0.81 -3.79
CA LEU A 8 2.88 1.24 -2.41
C LEU A 8 3.97 2.19 -1.89
N ARG A 9 5.24 1.82 -2.07
CA ARG A 9 6.38 2.63 -1.67
C ARG A 9 6.39 3.98 -2.39
N ARG A 10 6.14 4.00 -3.70
CA ARG A 10 6.09 5.21 -4.52
C ARG A 10 5.04 6.20 -4.02
N TYR A 11 3.82 5.73 -3.75
CA TYR A 11 2.77 6.60 -3.21
C TYR A 11 3.11 7.05 -1.79
N ARG A 12 3.60 6.15 -0.93
CA ARG A 12 4.03 6.53 0.42
C ARG A 12 5.09 7.65 0.38
N ASP A 13 6.10 7.52 -0.46
CA ASP A 13 7.18 8.52 -0.59
C ASP A 13 6.67 9.83 -1.22
N LYS A 14 5.77 9.76 -2.22
CA LYS A 14 5.13 10.95 -2.83
C LYS A 14 4.41 11.83 -1.79
N TYR A 15 3.79 11.22 -0.79
CA TYR A 15 3.07 11.92 0.27
C TYR A 15 3.92 12.15 1.54
N ASN A 16 5.21 11.79 1.53
CA ASN A 16 6.11 11.84 2.70
C ASN A 16 5.59 11.07 3.93
N TYR A 17 4.91 9.95 3.70
CA TYR A 17 4.37 9.13 4.77
C TYR A 17 5.39 8.10 5.27
N THR A 18 5.31 7.77 6.56
CA THR A 18 6.06 6.63 7.11
C THR A 18 5.24 5.34 6.95
N GLN A 19 5.89 4.18 6.97
CA GLN A 19 5.20 2.89 6.95
C GLN A 19 4.22 2.74 8.13
N GLN A 20 4.57 3.31 9.30
CA GLN A 20 3.70 3.32 10.47
C GLN A 20 2.44 4.15 10.21
N TYR A 21 2.61 5.36 9.69
CA TYR A 21 1.50 6.26 9.41
C TYR A 21 0.48 5.66 8.44
N VAL A 22 0.94 5.05 7.34
CA VAL A 22 0.02 4.39 6.39
C VAL A 22 -0.68 3.19 7.03
N ALA A 23 0.05 2.39 7.80
CA ALA A 23 -0.51 1.23 8.50
C ALA A 23 -1.62 1.65 9.48
N ASP A 24 -1.41 2.74 10.22
CA ASP A 24 -2.39 3.29 11.16
C ASP A 24 -3.66 3.78 10.42
N LEU A 25 -3.51 4.45 9.27
CA LEU A 25 -4.63 4.94 8.47
C LEU A 25 -5.52 3.82 7.92
N ILE A 26 -4.92 2.70 7.49
CA ILE A 26 -5.67 1.58 6.90
C ILE A 26 -6.04 0.49 7.91
N GLY A 27 -5.63 0.66 9.17
CA GLY A 27 -5.98 -0.19 10.31
C GLY A 27 -5.26 -1.54 10.30
N ILE A 28 -3.96 -1.56 10.00
CA ILE A 28 -3.12 -2.77 10.06
C ILE A 28 -1.85 -2.52 10.88
N SER A 29 -1.07 -3.57 11.15
CA SER A 29 0.23 -3.39 11.79
C SER A 29 1.27 -2.87 10.80
N ARG A 30 2.24 -2.07 11.28
CA ARG A 30 3.41 -1.66 10.48
C ARG A 30 4.16 -2.85 9.89
N VAL A 31 4.24 -3.98 10.60
CA VAL A 31 4.87 -5.20 10.11
C VAL A 31 4.13 -5.76 8.89
N ALA A 32 2.79 -5.77 8.92
CA ALA A 32 1.98 -6.18 7.78
C ALA A 32 2.21 -5.26 6.57
N TYR A 33 2.18 -3.94 6.79
CA TYR A 33 2.45 -2.97 5.73
C TYR A 33 3.87 -3.12 5.12
N ARG A 34 4.88 -3.32 5.97
CA ARG A 34 6.27 -3.56 5.53
C ARG A 34 6.40 -4.84 4.69
N LYS A 35 5.63 -5.89 5.00
CA LYS A 35 5.57 -7.11 4.18
C LYS A 35 4.97 -6.85 2.80
N TRP A 36 3.94 -6.00 2.71
CA TRP A 36 3.35 -5.60 1.44
C TRP A 36 4.33 -4.84 0.56
N GLU A 37 5.04 -3.84 1.11
CA GLU A 37 6.07 -3.09 0.36
C GLU A 37 7.26 -3.94 -0.11
N ASN A 38 7.44 -5.14 0.45
CA ASN A 38 8.49 -6.07 0.09
C ASN A 38 7.99 -7.28 -0.72
N ASN A 39 6.70 -7.32 -1.10
CA ASN A 39 6.06 -8.46 -1.76
C ASN A 39 6.23 -9.80 -1.00
N GLU A 40 6.31 -9.74 0.33
CA GLU A 40 6.44 -10.92 1.19
C GLU A 40 5.08 -11.61 1.43
N VAL A 41 3.96 -10.93 1.16
CA VAL A 41 2.58 -11.40 1.37
C VAL A 41 1.66 -10.79 0.32
N ASP A 42 0.72 -11.59 -0.19
CA ASP A 42 -0.32 -11.13 -1.11
C ASP A 42 -1.36 -10.25 -0.42
N LEU A 43 -1.82 -9.22 -1.13
CA LEU A 43 -2.88 -8.34 -0.69
C LEU A 43 -4.25 -8.91 -1.09
N ALA A 44 -5.19 -8.88 -0.14
CA ALA A 44 -6.60 -9.14 -0.47
C ALA A 44 -7.21 -7.95 -1.23
N MET A 45 -8.25 -8.18 -2.03
CA MET A 45 -8.97 -7.11 -2.74
C MET A 45 -9.45 -6.00 -1.81
N SER A 46 -9.91 -6.34 -0.60
CA SER A 46 -10.33 -5.35 0.40
C SER A 46 -9.19 -4.44 0.88
N GLN A 47 -7.95 -4.93 0.87
CA GLN A 47 -6.77 -4.15 1.23
C GLN A 47 -6.35 -3.23 0.08
N LEU A 48 -6.42 -3.72 -1.16
CA LEU A 48 -6.18 -2.90 -2.36
C LEU A 48 -7.17 -1.74 -2.46
N ILE A 49 -8.44 -1.96 -2.11
CA ILE A 49 -9.46 -0.90 -2.04
C ILE A 49 -9.07 0.17 -1.02
N LYS A 50 -8.67 -0.21 0.20
CA LYS A 50 -8.25 0.77 1.23
C LYS A 50 -7.06 1.63 0.78
N ILE A 51 -6.10 1.04 0.07
CA ILE A 51 -4.95 1.76 -0.47
C ILE A 51 -5.38 2.73 -1.57
N ALA A 52 -6.26 2.28 -2.47
CA ALA A 52 -6.80 3.11 -3.54
C ALA A 52 -7.57 4.31 -2.97
N GLU A 53 -8.39 4.09 -1.93
CA GLU A 53 -9.10 5.14 -1.20
C GLU A 53 -8.15 6.10 -0.50
N LEU A 54 -7.12 5.58 0.20
CA LEU A 54 -6.14 6.41 0.90
C LEU A 54 -5.40 7.38 -0.02
N TYR A 55 -5.02 6.92 -1.22
CA TYR A 55 -4.25 7.72 -2.18
C TYR A 55 -5.13 8.41 -3.22
N GLU A 56 -6.45 8.26 -3.15
CA GLU A 56 -7.42 8.78 -4.13
C GLU A 56 -7.09 8.39 -5.58
N VAL A 57 -6.65 7.15 -5.77
CA VAL A 57 -6.30 6.61 -7.09
C VAL A 57 -7.23 5.48 -7.49
N PRO A 58 -7.48 5.29 -8.80
CA PRO A 58 -8.19 4.11 -9.27
C PRO A 58 -7.46 2.82 -8.82
N ILE A 59 -8.22 1.79 -8.45
CA ILE A 59 -7.62 0.51 -8.01
C ILE A 59 -6.71 -0.12 -9.06
N HIS A 60 -6.95 0.14 -10.35
CA HIS A 60 -6.04 -0.37 -11.37
C HIS A 60 -4.66 0.27 -11.26
N GLU A 61 -4.53 1.55 -10.88
CA GLU A 61 -3.25 2.22 -10.69
C GLU A 61 -2.45 1.70 -9.49
N THR A 62 -3.10 1.10 -8.50
CA THR A 62 -2.37 0.44 -7.41
C THR A 62 -1.72 -0.86 -7.88
N ILE A 63 -2.27 -1.50 -8.91
CA ILE A 63 -1.80 -2.79 -9.43
C ILE A 63 -0.70 -2.61 -10.49
N ILE A 64 -0.50 -1.41 -11.08
CA ILE A 64 0.51 -1.13 -12.14
C ILE A 64 1.94 -1.08 -11.59
#